data_AF-A0A6N8HZ40-F1
#
_entry.id   AF-A0A6N8HZ40-F1
#
_cell.length_a   1.000
_cell.length_b   1.000
_cell.length_c   1.000
_cell.angle_alpha   90.00
_cell.angle_beta   90.00
_cell.angle_gamma   90.00
#
_symmetry.space_group_name_H-M   'P 1'
#
loop_
_entity.id
_entity.type
_entity.pdbx_description
1 polymer ?
#
loop_
_entity_poly.entity_id
_entity_poly.type
_entity_poly.pdbx_seq_one_letter_code
_entity_poly.pdbx_strand_id
1 'polypeptide(L)'
;MLKMNASPQTASSLKLIQKWLSDHIAADGMQLKQSQKDNKIGNYVLAAPAVHIGLVPPNGVVDPAAGLRVPCLVIGAAESDSDAEETRITLQITAIVYDPGTQDGPASLVPNFDGYLTLINLLDRVREWVMKEDGAAGCFSLEGGVKLTPYEEQPWPYWYGFLTFTVSGEPYPVTKYADVLR
;
A
#
# COMPACT_ATOMS: atom_id res chain seq x y z
N MET A 1 33.59 7.31 -15.41
CA MET A 1 32.33 6.54 -15.23
C MET A 1 32.03 6.52 -13.73
N LEU A 2 31.26 7.50 -13.25
CA LEU A 2 30.90 7.61 -11.83
C LEU A 2 29.76 6.63 -11.53
N LYS A 3 29.99 5.68 -10.63
CA LYS A 3 28.92 4.90 -10.02
C LYS A 3 28.15 5.84 -9.09
N MET A 4 27.00 6.35 -9.56
CA MET A 4 26.01 6.95 -8.69
C MET A 4 25.36 5.82 -7.89
N ASN A 5 25.82 5.60 -6.66
CA ASN A 5 25.02 4.91 -5.65
C ASN A 5 23.85 5.85 -5.33
N ALA A 6 22.67 5.57 -5.88
CA ALA A 6 21.48 6.35 -5.60
C ALA A 6 20.98 6.01 -4.19
N SER A 7 21.49 6.70 -3.16
CA SER A 7 20.85 6.72 -1.83
C SER A 7 19.43 7.30 -1.97
N PRO A 8 18.40 6.70 -1.35
CA PRO A 8 17.05 6.91 -1.81
C PRO A 8 16.46 8.19 -1.20
N GLN A 9 16.31 9.22 -2.03
CA GLN A 9 15.34 10.29 -1.80
C GLN A 9 13.96 9.67 -1.52
N THR A 10 13.11 10.28 -0.68
CA THR A 10 11.81 9.73 -0.28
C THR A 10 10.98 9.20 -1.46
N ALA A 11 10.95 9.91 -2.59
CA ALA A 11 10.24 9.46 -3.80
C ALA A 11 10.83 8.19 -4.44
N SER A 12 12.15 7.99 -4.35
CA SER A 12 12.82 6.76 -4.79
C SER A 12 12.56 5.60 -3.83
N SER A 13 12.55 5.86 -2.52
CA SER A 13 12.15 4.88 -1.49
C SER A 13 10.75 4.33 -1.77
N LEU A 14 9.79 5.20 -2.07
CA LEU A 14 8.43 4.81 -2.40
C LEU A 14 8.35 3.92 -3.65
N LYS A 15 9.21 4.13 -4.66
CA LYS A 15 9.29 3.27 -5.85
C LYS A 15 9.86 1.89 -5.55
N LEU A 16 10.85 1.80 -4.66
CA LEU A 16 11.40 0.53 -4.20
C LEU A 16 10.33 -0.27 -3.46
N ILE A 17 9.60 0.37 -2.54
CA ILE A 17 8.51 -0.23 -1.78
C ILE A 17 7.34 -0.63 -2.71
N GLN A 18 7.03 0.18 -3.72
CA GLN A 18 6.03 -0.15 -4.75
C GLN A 18 6.38 -1.44 -5.47
N LYS A 19 7.63 -1.57 -5.91
CA LYS A 19 8.09 -2.79 -6.57
C LYS A 19 8.04 -3.99 -5.62
N TRP A 20 8.55 -3.83 -4.41
CA TRP A 20 8.56 -4.87 -3.38
C TRP A 20 7.16 -5.43 -3.08
N LEU A 21 6.16 -4.56 -2.86
CA LEU A 21 4.76 -4.99 -2.68
C LEU A 21 4.21 -5.69 -3.92
N SER A 22 4.51 -5.18 -5.10
CA SER A 22 4.05 -5.78 -6.36
C SER A 22 4.63 -7.19 -6.55
N ASP A 23 5.89 -7.40 -6.20
CA ASP A 23 6.55 -8.71 -6.26
C ASP A 23 5.91 -9.69 -5.27
N HIS A 24 5.62 -9.27 -4.04
CA HIS A 24 4.92 -10.10 -3.05
C HIS A 24 3.51 -10.49 -3.50
N ILE A 25 2.73 -9.53 -4.00
CA ILE A 25 1.37 -9.79 -4.53
C ILE A 25 1.42 -10.84 -5.65
N ALA A 26 2.40 -10.72 -6.55
CA ALA A 26 2.57 -11.67 -7.65
C ALA A 26 3.01 -13.06 -7.15
N ALA A 27 3.95 -13.11 -6.20
CA ALA A 27 4.43 -14.36 -5.60
C ALA A 27 3.34 -15.13 -4.86
N ASP A 28 2.44 -14.41 -4.17
CA ASP A 28 1.30 -14.98 -3.46
C ASP A 28 0.15 -15.43 -4.39
N GLY A 29 0.20 -15.05 -5.68
CA GLY A 29 -0.89 -15.32 -6.63
C GLY A 29 -2.21 -14.66 -6.22
N MET A 30 -2.13 -13.55 -5.48
CA MET A 30 -3.30 -12.91 -4.89
C MET A 30 -4.24 -12.36 -5.97
N GLN A 31 -5.53 -12.65 -5.85
CA GLN A 31 -6.56 -12.10 -6.73
C GLN A 31 -7.78 -11.67 -5.92
N LEU A 32 -8.26 -10.44 -6.13
CA LEU A 32 -9.47 -9.90 -5.50
C LEU A 32 -10.45 -9.39 -6.56
N LYS A 33 -11.70 -9.18 -6.15
CA LYS A 33 -12.75 -8.65 -7.02
C LYS A 33 -12.36 -7.27 -7.55
N GLN A 34 -12.36 -7.11 -8.86
CA GLN A 34 -12.11 -5.84 -9.54
C GLN A 34 -13.43 -5.18 -9.94
N SER A 35 -13.54 -3.87 -9.71
CA SER A 35 -14.68 -3.08 -10.18
C SER A 35 -14.67 -2.98 -11.71
N GLN A 36 -15.83 -3.16 -12.33
CA GLN A 36 -16.00 -3.02 -13.78
C GLN A 36 -16.52 -1.63 -14.13
N LYS A 37 -16.04 -1.07 -15.25
CA LYS A 37 -16.44 0.26 -15.74
C LYS A 37 -17.92 0.38 -16.09
N ASP A 38 -18.59 -0.73 -16.39
CA ASP A 38 -19.99 -0.76 -16.82
C ASP A 38 -20.97 -0.88 -15.65
N ASN A 39 -20.50 -0.73 -14.40
CA ASN A 39 -21.34 -0.76 -13.20
C ASN A 39 -22.18 -2.05 -13.08
N LYS A 40 -21.79 -3.14 -13.76
CA LYS A 40 -22.46 -4.43 -13.61
C LYS A 40 -22.00 -5.09 -12.33
N ILE A 41 -22.74 -4.77 -11.29
CA ILE A 41 -22.54 -5.21 -9.91
C ILE A 41 -22.48 -6.76 -9.76
N GLY A 42 -23.05 -7.51 -10.71
CA GLY A 42 -23.08 -8.99 -10.71
C GLY A 42 -21.92 -9.70 -11.43
N ASN A 43 -21.15 -8.99 -12.25
CA ASN A 43 -20.04 -9.58 -13.01
C ASN A 43 -18.74 -8.93 -12.57
N TYR A 44 -17.99 -9.61 -11.72
CA TYR A 44 -16.63 -9.20 -11.36
C TYR A 44 -15.61 -10.09 -12.06
N VAL A 45 -14.44 -9.52 -12.31
CA VAL A 45 -13.24 -10.31 -12.63
C VAL A 45 -12.34 -10.32 -11.42
N LEU A 46 -11.58 -11.40 -11.27
CA LEU A 46 -10.53 -11.48 -10.27
C LEU A 46 -9.26 -10.89 -10.86
N ALA A 47 -8.61 -9.99 -10.12
CA ALA A 47 -7.36 -9.37 -10.54
C ALA A 47 -6.42 -9.17 -9.36
N ALA A 48 -5.12 -9.20 -9.66
CA ALA A 48 -4.10 -8.87 -8.68
C ALA A 48 -4.22 -7.39 -8.27
N PRO A 49 -4.15 -7.07 -6.96
CA PRO A 49 -4.15 -5.70 -6.50
C PRO A 49 -3.08 -4.85 -7.19
N ALA A 50 -3.46 -3.68 -7.68
CA ALA A 50 -2.49 -2.73 -8.21
C ALA A 50 -1.72 -2.07 -7.06
N VAL A 51 -0.50 -1.62 -7.30
CA VAL A 51 0.26 -0.84 -6.31
C VAL A 51 0.58 0.53 -6.90
N HIS A 52 0.12 1.59 -6.23
CA HIS A 52 0.27 2.96 -6.66
C HIS A 52 1.05 3.77 -5.62
N ILE A 53 1.67 4.87 -6.05
CA ILE A 53 2.28 5.86 -5.16
C ILE A 53 1.33 7.05 -5.08
N GLY A 54 1.02 7.47 -3.86
CA GLY A 54 0.12 8.58 -3.58
C GLY A 54 -0.27 8.62 -2.11
N LEU A 55 -0.99 9.66 -1.69
CA LEU A 55 -1.55 9.74 -0.34
C LEU A 55 -3.06 9.84 -0.46
N VAL A 56 -3.77 8.86 0.08
CA VAL A 56 -5.22 8.95 0.26
C VAL A 56 -5.44 9.59 1.64
N PRO A 57 -5.97 10.82 1.70
CA PRO A 57 -6.21 11.47 2.99
C PRO A 57 -7.25 10.67 3.79
N PRO A 58 -7.18 10.69 5.13
CA PRO A 58 -8.25 10.17 5.97
C PRO A 58 -9.59 10.79 5.56
N ASN A 59 -10.63 9.98 5.41
CA ASN A 59 -11.96 10.37 4.91
C ASN A 59 -12.00 10.79 3.42
N GLY A 60 -10.91 10.65 2.69
CA GLY A 60 -10.88 10.83 1.24
C GLY A 60 -11.51 9.65 0.52
N VAL A 61 -12.50 9.91 -0.31
CA VAL A 61 -12.96 8.95 -1.32
C VAL A 61 -12.11 9.16 -2.56
N VAL A 62 -11.45 8.10 -3.02
CA VAL A 62 -10.71 8.15 -4.28
C VAL A 62 -11.72 8.24 -5.42
N ASP A 63 -11.61 9.28 -6.24
CA ASP A 63 -12.41 9.41 -7.46
C ASP A 63 -12.11 8.22 -8.40
N PRO A 64 -13.12 7.42 -8.80
CA PRO A 64 -12.95 6.36 -9.79
C PRO A 64 -12.35 6.86 -11.11
N ALA A 65 -12.51 8.14 -11.46
CA ALA A 65 -11.91 8.76 -12.63
C ALA A 65 -10.41 9.07 -12.49
N ALA A 66 -9.85 8.98 -11.27
CA ALA A 66 -8.42 9.21 -11.00
C ALA A 66 -7.49 8.10 -11.56
N GLY A 67 -8.04 7.10 -12.27
CA GLY A 67 -7.27 6.05 -12.92
C GLY A 67 -6.73 4.97 -11.98
N LEU A 68 -7.19 4.95 -10.72
CA LEU A 68 -6.86 3.93 -9.75
C LEU A 68 -7.57 2.62 -10.09
N ARG A 69 -6.81 1.54 -10.25
CA ARG A 69 -7.35 0.21 -10.57
C ARG A 69 -7.63 -0.53 -9.26
N VAL A 70 -8.87 -0.54 -8.82
CA VAL A 70 -9.31 -1.31 -7.64
C VAL A 70 -9.50 -2.78 -8.02
N PRO A 71 -9.00 -3.76 -7.25
CA PRO A 71 -8.36 -3.66 -5.94
C PRO A 71 -6.96 -3.04 -6.00
N CYS A 72 -6.56 -2.25 -5.01
CA CYS A 72 -5.22 -1.68 -4.97
C CYS A 72 -4.67 -1.39 -3.57
N LEU A 73 -3.35 -1.19 -3.53
CA LEU A 73 -2.59 -0.55 -2.46
C LEU A 73 -2.09 0.81 -2.96
N VAL A 74 -2.15 1.83 -2.11
CA VAL A 74 -1.63 3.16 -2.35
C VAL A 74 -0.61 3.49 -1.26
N ILE A 75 0.63 3.77 -1.66
CA ILE A 75 1.77 3.98 -0.75
C ILE A 75 2.07 5.48 -0.69
N GLY A 76 2.01 6.04 0.51
CA GLY A 76 2.41 7.40 0.79
C GLY A 76 3.47 7.46 1.89
N ALA A 77 4.28 8.52 1.88
CA ALA A 77 5.05 8.93 3.04
C ALA A 77 4.22 9.98 3.79
N ALA A 78 3.76 9.65 4.99
CA ALA A 78 3.05 10.59 5.86
C ALA A 78 4.04 11.61 6.45
N GLU A 79 5.25 11.15 6.77
CA GLU A 79 6.34 11.95 7.29
C GLU A 79 7.67 11.35 6.81
N SER A 80 8.68 12.21 6.63
CA SER A 80 10.05 11.80 6.32
C SER A 80 10.97 12.73 7.08
N ASP A 81 11.83 12.13 7.89
CA ASP A 81 12.87 12.82 8.65
C ASP A 81 14.23 12.22 8.29
N SER A 82 15.28 13.03 8.31
CA SER A 82 16.62 12.57 7.98
C SER A 82 17.66 13.39 8.71
N ASP A 83 18.58 12.69 9.37
CA ASP A 83 19.71 13.28 10.05
C ASP A 83 21.03 12.73 9.46
N ALA A 84 22.14 12.94 10.18
CA ALA A 84 23.46 12.50 9.74
C ALA A 84 23.67 10.98 9.87
N GLU A 85 22.83 10.30 10.66
CA GLU A 85 22.94 8.88 10.99
C GLU A 85 21.95 8.03 10.21
N GLU A 86 20.70 8.48 10.06
CA GLU A 86 19.67 7.73 9.33
C GLU A 86 18.58 8.58 8.68
N THR A 87 17.85 7.96 7.77
CA THR A 87 16.60 8.48 7.20
C THR A 87 15.44 7.65 7.72
N ARG A 88 14.48 8.30 8.38
CA ARG A 88 13.22 7.69 8.86
C ARG A 88 12.06 8.11 7.96
N ILE A 89 11.23 7.15 7.57
CA ILE A 89 10.04 7.39 6.76
C ILE A 89 8.85 6.75 7.45
N THR A 90 7.88 7.56 7.85
CA THR A 90 6.57 7.08 8.29
C THR A 90 5.73 6.79 7.06
N LEU A 91 5.51 5.52 6.78
CA LEU A 91 4.74 5.04 5.64
C LEU A 91 3.26 4.90 5.99
N GLN A 92 2.42 5.23 5.02
CA GLN A 92 1.01 4.88 5.03
C GLN A 92 0.70 4.05 3.79
N ILE A 93 0.26 2.80 3.98
CA ILE A 93 -0.21 1.93 2.90
C ILE A 93 -1.72 1.81 3.00
N THR A 94 -2.44 2.50 2.13
CA THR A 94 -3.91 2.43 2.03
C THR A 94 -4.31 1.28 1.11
N ALA A 95 -5.17 0.38 1.58
CA ALA A 95 -5.79 -0.65 0.78
C ALA A 95 -7.21 -0.25 0.38
N ILE A 96 -7.57 -0.53 -0.87
CA ILE A 96 -8.91 -0.31 -1.42
C ILE A 96 -9.35 -1.60 -2.09
N VAL A 97 -10.46 -2.16 -1.63
CA VAL A 97 -11.07 -3.36 -2.22
C VAL A 97 -12.51 -3.08 -2.64
N TYR A 98 -13.00 -3.85 -3.60
CA TYR A 98 -14.35 -3.74 -4.13
C TYR A 98 -15.13 -4.98 -3.71
N ASP A 99 -16.28 -4.79 -3.05
CA ASP A 99 -17.23 -5.88 -2.82
C ASP A 99 -18.65 -5.34 -2.81
N PRO A 100 -19.43 -5.60 -3.87
CA PRO A 100 -20.82 -5.18 -3.93
C PRO A 100 -21.78 -6.15 -3.22
N GLY A 101 -21.28 -7.24 -2.63
CA GLY A 101 -22.10 -8.30 -2.06
C GLY A 101 -22.44 -9.39 -3.06
N THR A 102 -23.58 -10.04 -2.84
CA THR A 102 -24.01 -11.23 -3.58
C THR A 102 -25.23 -10.94 -4.44
N GLN A 103 -25.22 -11.43 -5.67
CA GLN A 103 -26.38 -11.34 -6.55
C GLN A 103 -27.36 -12.48 -6.23
N ASP A 104 -28.60 -12.12 -5.89
CA ASP A 104 -29.71 -13.06 -5.73
C ASP A 104 -30.66 -12.90 -6.93
N GLY A 105 -30.48 -13.77 -7.94
CA GLY A 105 -31.23 -13.72 -9.19
C GLY A 105 -30.88 -12.52 -10.12
N PRO A 106 -31.59 -12.35 -11.24
CA PRO A 106 -31.20 -11.41 -12.30
C PRO A 106 -31.22 -9.92 -11.93
N ALA A 107 -31.88 -9.54 -10.83
CA ALA A 107 -32.21 -8.15 -10.54
C ALA A 107 -32.03 -7.73 -9.08
N SER A 108 -31.57 -8.61 -8.18
CA SER A 108 -31.36 -8.23 -6.77
C SER A 108 -29.90 -8.40 -6.35
N LEU A 109 -29.36 -7.33 -5.80
CA LEU A 109 -28.06 -7.32 -5.13
C LEU A 109 -28.33 -7.27 -3.63
N VAL A 110 -27.76 -8.22 -2.91
CA VAL A 110 -27.79 -8.25 -1.45
C VAL A 110 -26.41 -7.81 -0.95
N PRO A 111 -26.29 -6.60 -0.38
CA PRO A 111 -25.06 -6.16 0.27
C PRO A 111 -24.62 -7.12 1.37
N ASN A 112 -23.32 -7.29 1.55
CA ASN A 112 -22.76 -8.06 2.65
C ASN A 112 -21.53 -7.34 3.24
N PHE A 113 -20.92 -7.97 4.25
CA PHE A 113 -19.72 -7.45 4.92
C PHE A 113 -18.45 -8.20 4.50
N ASP A 114 -18.49 -9.01 3.44
CA ASP A 114 -17.33 -9.81 3.01
C ASP A 114 -16.19 -8.92 2.50
N GLY A 115 -16.51 -7.74 1.96
CA GLY A 115 -15.52 -6.75 1.57
C GLY A 115 -14.69 -6.23 2.74
N TYR A 116 -15.27 -6.12 3.94
CA TYR A 116 -14.52 -5.78 5.16
C TYR A 116 -13.54 -6.89 5.53
N LEU A 117 -13.97 -8.15 5.54
CA LEU A 117 -13.07 -9.27 5.82
C LEU A 117 -11.94 -9.37 4.79
N THR A 118 -12.27 -9.14 3.51
CA THR A 118 -11.29 -9.09 2.41
C THR A 118 -10.27 -7.98 2.62
N LEU A 119 -10.71 -6.79 3.03
CA LEU A 119 -9.85 -5.66 3.37
C LEU A 119 -8.90 -6.01 4.52
N ILE A 120 -9.42 -6.55 5.62
CA ILE A 120 -8.62 -6.92 6.78
C ILE A 120 -7.58 -7.98 6.42
N ASN A 121 -7.97 -9.02 5.68
CA ASN A 121 -7.05 -10.06 5.21
C ASN A 121 -5.93 -9.50 4.33
N LEU A 122 -6.25 -8.57 3.42
CA LEU A 122 -5.24 -7.91 2.58
C LEU A 122 -4.25 -7.09 3.44
N LEU A 123 -4.74 -6.31 4.39
CA LEU A 123 -3.91 -5.49 5.27
C LEU A 123 -3.05 -6.36 6.21
N ASP A 124 -3.61 -7.43 6.79
CA ASP A 124 -2.84 -8.35 7.62
C ASP A 124 -1.76 -9.08 6.82
N ARG A 125 -2.02 -9.39 5.54
CA ARG A 125 -1.02 -9.98 4.66
C ARG A 125 0.14 -9.03 4.37
N VAL A 126 -0.16 -7.76 4.09
CA VAL A 126 0.89 -6.74 3.90
C VAL A 126 1.69 -6.56 5.19
N ARG A 127 1.02 -6.52 6.35
CA ARG A 127 1.67 -6.49 7.66
C ARG A 127 2.59 -7.69 7.86
N GLU A 128 2.14 -8.89 7.51
CA GLU A 128 2.93 -10.12 7.61
C GLU A 128 4.23 -10.02 6.79
N TRP A 129 4.18 -9.50 5.56
CA TRP A 129 5.38 -9.27 4.74
C TRP A 129 6.34 -8.29 5.41
N VAL A 130 5.84 -7.14 5.87
CA VAL A 130 6.66 -6.12 6.54
C VAL A 130 7.34 -6.70 7.79
N MET A 131 6.60 -7.42 8.62
CA MET A 131 7.13 -7.97 9.87
C MET A 131 8.11 -9.13 9.64
N LYS A 132 7.88 -9.98 8.63
CA LYS A 132 8.78 -11.11 8.34
C LYS A 132 10.12 -10.68 7.78
N GLU A 133 10.14 -9.59 7.02
CA GLU A 133 11.35 -9.06 6.39
C GLU A 133 12.01 -7.97 7.24
N ASP A 134 11.49 -7.73 8.45
CA ASP A 134 11.94 -6.69 9.38
C ASP A 134 12.00 -5.30 8.72
N GLY A 135 11.01 -4.97 7.87
CA GLY A 135 10.98 -3.72 7.13
C GLY A 135 10.42 -3.87 5.72
N ALA A 136 11.04 -3.18 4.75
CA ALA A 136 10.55 -3.19 3.37
C ALA A 136 11.69 -3.07 2.35
N ALA A 137 11.52 -3.74 1.21
CA ALA A 137 12.42 -3.66 0.06
C ALA A 137 13.91 -4.00 0.33
N GLY A 138 14.20 -4.68 1.45
CA GLY A 138 15.55 -5.13 1.85
C GLY A 138 16.57 -4.02 2.15
N CYS A 139 16.15 -2.74 2.10
CA CYS A 139 17.01 -1.58 2.38
C CYS A 139 16.46 -0.69 3.50
N PHE A 140 15.30 -1.05 4.06
CA PHE A 140 14.70 -0.36 5.18
C PHE A 140 14.42 -1.35 6.30
N SER A 141 14.68 -0.91 7.53
CA SER A 141 14.39 -1.67 8.75
C SER A 141 13.13 -1.13 9.43
N LEU A 142 12.30 -2.01 9.99
CA LEU A 142 11.09 -1.62 10.70
C LEU A 142 11.41 -0.98 12.05
N GLU A 143 10.85 0.20 12.31
CA GLU A 143 10.88 0.81 13.64
C GLU A 143 9.56 0.54 14.37
N GLY A 144 9.64 -0.26 15.43
CA GLY A 144 8.49 -0.55 16.29
C GLY A 144 7.48 -1.50 15.64
N GLY A 145 6.22 -1.07 15.53
CA GLY A 145 5.10 -1.94 15.14
C GLY A 145 4.30 -1.41 13.96
N VAL A 146 3.53 -2.30 13.34
CA VAL A 146 2.66 -1.98 12.20
C VAL A 146 1.20 -1.83 12.66
N LYS A 147 0.69 -0.60 12.65
CA LYS A 147 -0.69 -0.30 13.04
C LYS A 147 -1.63 -0.44 11.85
N LEU A 148 -2.74 -1.16 12.02
CA LEU A 148 -3.83 -1.29 11.04
C LEU A 148 -5.01 -0.46 11.51
N THR A 149 -5.55 0.37 10.63
CA THR A 149 -6.72 1.22 10.91
C THR A 149 -7.70 1.15 9.73
N PRO A 150 -8.93 0.61 9.92
CA PRO A 150 -9.99 0.78 8.94
C PRO A 150 -10.42 2.24 8.85
N TYR A 151 -10.91 2.70 7.69
CA TYR A 151 -11.57 4.01 7.61
C TYR A 151 -12.90 3.98 8.38
N GLU A 152 -13.26 5.08 9.01
CA GLU A 152 -14.55 5.21 9.71
C GLU A 152 -15.71 5.22 8.72
N GLU A 153 -15.57 5.97 7.64
CA GLU A 153 -16.53 6.02 6.54
C GLU A 153 -16.10 5.10 5.40
N GLN A 154 -17.02 4.21 4.98
CA GLN A 154 -16.80 3.23 3.93
C GLN A 154 -17.67 3.59 2.72
N PRO A 155 -17.09 4.07 1.61
CA PRO A 155 -17.87 4.47 0.44
C PRO A 155 -18.33 3.24 -0.33
N TRP A 156 -19.60 2.86 -0.21
CA TRP A 156 -20.17 1.73 -0.93
C TRP A 156 -19.97 1.84 -2.46
N PRO A 157 -19.59 0.76 -3.18
CA PRO A 157 -19.33 -0.64 -2.75
C PRO A 157 -17.84 -0.94 -2.46
N TYR A 158 -17.10 0.05 -2.00
CA TYR A 158 -15.67 -0.05 -1.74
C TYR A 158 -15.37 -0.06 -0.24
N TRP A 159 -14.27 -0.70 0.11
CA TRP A 159 -13.80 -0.81 1.48
C TRP A 159 -12.36 -0.31 1.58
N TYR A 160 -12.11 0.55 2.56
CA TYR A 160 -10.89 1.31 2.77
C TYR A 160 -10.32 1.07 4.16
N GLY A 161 -9.00 0.93 4.21
CA GLY A 161 -8.24 0.87 5.44
C GLY A 161 -6.77 1.07 5.14
N PHE A 162 -5.94 1.23 6.16
CA PHE A 162 -4.53 1.49 5.97
C PHE A 162 -3.66 0.87 7.05
N LEU A 163 -2.40 0.66 6.69
CA LEU A 163 -1.31 0.42 7.62
C LEU A 163 -0.49 1.69 7.81
N THR A 164 -0.05 1.93 9.04
CA THR A 164 0.96 2.95 9.36
C THR A 164 2.09 2.32 10.14
N PHE A 165 3.31 2.59 9.71
CA PHE A 165 4.54 2.13 10.35
C PHE A 165 5.71 3.01 9.92
N THR A 166 6.76 3.02 10.73
CA THR A 166 7.98 3.76 10.44
C THR A 166 9.07 2.80 10.01
N VAL A 167 9.83 3.18 9.00
CA VAL A 167 11.02 2.45 8.58
C VAL A 167 12.23 3.38 8.56
N SER A 168 13.39 2.86 8.92
CA SER A 168 14.66 3.58 8.84
C SER A 168 15.60 2.94 7.83
N GLY A 169 16.54 3.74 7.32
CA GLY A 169 17.59 3.31 6.40
C GLY A 169 18.72 4.31 6.35
N GLU A 170 19.66 4.08 5.42
CA GLU A 170 20.84 4.94 5.25
C GLU A 170 20.47 6.43 5.11
N PRO A 171 21.25 7.33 5.72
CA PRO A 171 20.95 8.75 5.76
C PRO A 171 21.00 9.40 4.37
N TYR A 172 20.12 10.36 4.15
CA TYR A 172 20.11 11.20 2.96
C TYR A 172 20.02 12.71 3.27
N PRO A 173 20.91 13.54 2.71
CA PRO A 173 22.03 13.19 1.85
C PRO A 173 23.17 12.55 2.64
N VAL A 174 23.83 11.53 2.06
CA VAL A 174 25.06 10.97 2.62
C VAL A 174 26.07 12.11 2.75
N THR A 175 26.46 12.44 3.98
CA THR A 175 27.34 13.59 4.23
C THR A 175 28.72 13.34 3.61
N LYS A 176 29.36 14.40 3.09
CA LYS A 176 30.68 14.39 2.42
C LYS A 176 31.84 13.79 3.25
N TYR A 177 31.62 13.46 4.52
CA TYR A 177 32.63 12.94 5.43
C TYR A 177 32.61 11.41 5.58
N ALA A 178 31.70 10.69 4.90
CA ALA A 178 31.66 9.23 4.91
C ALA A 178 32.99 8.58 4.48
N ASP A 179 33.77 9.26 3.63
CA ASP A 179 35.08 8.80 3.16
C ASP A 179 36.25 9.21 4.08
N VAL A 180 36.02 10.09 5.06
CA VAL A 180 37.09 10.68 5.90
C VAL A 180 37.15 10.05 7.30
N LEU A 181 36.14 9.24 7.67
CA LEU A 181 36.05 8.56 8.96
C LEU A 181 36.44 7.07 8.91
N ARG A 182 37.15 6.63 7.87
CA ARG A 182 37.71 5.27 7.76
C ARG A 182 39.19 5.20 8.06
#